data_AF-A0A9P7N4D2-F1
#
_entry.id   AF-A0A9P7N4D2-F1
#
_cell.length_a   1.000
_cell.length_b   1.000
_cell.length_c   1.000
_cell.angle_alpha   90.00
_cell.angle_beta   90.00
_cell.angle_gamma   90.00
#
_symmetry.space_group_name_H-M   'P 1'
#
loop_
_entity.id
_entity.type
_entity.pdbx_description
1 polymer ?
#
loop_
_entity_poly.entity_id
_entity_poly.type
_entity_poly.pdbx_seq_one_letter_code
_entity_poly.pdbx_strand_id
1 'polypeptide(L)'
;MPPSSPSSDSSSPPPPPPLPPGIVLSFHPKQHAHLTPYLAALHASCITHDRTMATFLPPLSHEKLLTWWKERIAEVNDGKRRIWMLASEVDASGAARGTGIMGVVMLVTAYSETGAFRGYVEKLLVHRNFRGRGGARALMAALEAEALSLGRSMLLLHAESDSPAETVCKKLGFVESGRVPAYGMSPTGELRDATFLYKQLGGMRSPRLPTSTCMVLFLCLAWAHSVAAGLYPGVTPDNHTCESVDPVLSCSCRATPEKVDDTCCTETYGGLLVATQLWSTFTGLETEGQVYPKDSWSIHGLWPGSYTQYCDLSRQYDPRPSPNTTNGNPDGIPVPPYTGEPIDGWFAPHGKLALLAYMNRYWVSQHDPNWVFWAHEFSKHATCFSTFQTECFGPLPPPHTDLFDFFETVIRWHKKLPTYTWLLDAGIAPSNTTTYTYADIQAALTDALGGRLGGHSTSVFVGCGGPRFNETRRGRGSPDGGRTELNEIWYYYHAWGRPQRGEARMVDAGRAGGRVTTCARVEGAVRYYERSVGSEK
;
A
#
# COMPACT_ATOMS: atom_id res chain seq x y z
N MET A 1 -80.01 -50.17 10.08
CA MET A 1 -79.35 -48.84 10.16
C MET A 1 -78.26 -48.93 11.22
N PRO A 2 -76.99 -49.15 10.84
CA PRO A 2 -75.87 -49.02 11.75
C PRO A 2 -75.40 -47.56 11.84
N PRO A 3 -74.77 -47.18 12.97
CA PRO A 3 -74.56 -45.79 13.37
C PRO A 3 -73.33 -45.18 12.71
N SER A 4 -73.42 -43.87 12.49
CA SER A 4 -72.39 -42.98 11.97
C SER A 4 -71.09 -43.00 12.80
N SER A 5 -69.99 -43.28 12.13
CA SER A 5 -68.62 -43.15 12.61
C SER A 5 -68.27 -41.68 12.96
N PRO A 6 -67.54 -41.41 14.06
CA PRO A 6 -67.07 -40.07 14.38
C PRO A 6 -65.88 -39.69 13.47
N SER A 7 -65.99 -38.54 12.81
CA SER A 7 -64.89 -37.91 12.07
C SER A 7 -63.81 -37.44 13.04
N SER A 8 -62.63 -38.05 12.95
CA SER A 8 -61.41 -37.56 13.60
C SER A 8 -60.97 -36.27 12.92
N ASP A 9 -61.24 -35.14 13.57
CA ASP A 9 -60.82 -33.81 13.15
C ASP A 9 -59.32 -33.64 13.42
N SER A 10 -58.49 -34.04 12.45
CA SER A 10 -57.05 -33.78 12.49
C SER A 10 -56.80 -32.34 12.03
N SER A 11 -57.18 -31.38 12.89
CA SER A 11 -56.75 -29.99 12.73
C SER A 11 -55.25 -29.93 12.96
N SER A 12 -54.49 -29.93 11.86
CA SER A 12 -53.07 -29.59 11.88
C SER A 12 -52.95 -28.18 12.49
N PRO A 13 -52.00 -27.94 13.41
CA PRO A 13 -51.83 -26.61 13.97
C PRO A 13 -51.61 -25.60 12.83
N PRO A 14 -52.19 -24.39 12.92
CA PRO A 14 -52.01 -23.38 11.89
C PRO A 14 -50.51 -23.14 11.66
N PRO A 15 -50.09 -22.89 10.41
CA PRO A 15 -48.70 -22.60 10.12
C PRO A 15 -48.24 -21.47 11.05
N PRO A 16 -47.05 -21.59 11.68
CA PRO A 16 -46.56 -20.54 12.56
C PRO A 16 -46.59 -19.22 11.79
N PRO A 17 -46.99 -18.11 12.46
CA PRO A 17 -47.06 -16.81 11.80
C PRO A 17 -45.73 -16.53 11.09
N PRO A 18 -45.76 -15.88 9.91
CA PRO A 18 -44.53 -15.55 9.20
C PRO A 18 -43.61 -14.77 10.15
N LEU A 19 -42.46 -15.36 10.47
CA LEU A 19 -41.49 -14.70 11.35
C LEU A 19 -41.16 -13.31 10.77
N PRO A 20 -41.02 -12.29 11.63
CA PRO A 20 -40.79 -10.92 11.21
C PRO A 20 -39.56 -10.80 10.29
N PRO A 21 -39.50 -9.77 9.42
CA PRO A 21 -38.30 -9.48 8.65
C PRO A 21 -37.13 -9.26 9.61
N GLY A 22 -35.99 -9.88 9.30
CA GLY A 22 -34.82 -9.83 10.18
C GLY A 22 -34.28 -8.40 10.28
N ILE A 23 -33.72 -8.07 11.43
CA ILE A 23 -33.22 -6.74 11.75
C ILE A 23 -31.74 -6.69 11.39
N VAL A 24 -31.35 -5.74 10.53
CA VAL A 24 -29.95 -5.55 10.16
C VAL A 24 -29.30 -4.60 11.15
N LEU A 25 -28.19 -5.06 11.76
CA LEU A 25 -27.39 -4.31 12.72
C LEU A 25 -25.99 -4.11 12.17
N SER A 26 -25.45 -2.89 12.27
CA SER A 26 -24.02 -2.65 12.05
C SER A 26 -23.23 -3.21 13.23
N PHE A 27 -22.16 -3.94 12.95
CA PHE A 27 -21.30 -4.50 13.99
C PHE A 27 -20.38 -3.40 14.57
N HIS A 28 -20.47 -3.16 15.87
CA HIS A 28 -19.57 -2.27 16.58
C HIS A 28 -18.82 -3.09 17.65
N PRO A 29 -17.47 -3.19 17.61
CA PRO A 29 -16.72 -4.09 18.47
C PRO A 29 -17.02 -3.92 19.97
N LYS A 30 -17.12 -2.68 20.46
CA LYS A 30 -17.46 -2.40 21.87
C LYS A 30 -18.84 -2.94 22.30
N GLN A 31 -19.78 -3.03 21.38
CA GLN A 31 -21.16 -3.46 21.68
C GLN A 31 -21.37 -4.94 21.36
N HIS A 32 -20.72 -5.45 20.30
CA HIS A 32 -21.09 -6.71 19.66
C HIS A 32 -20.00 -7.79 19.72
N ALA A 33 -18.82 -7.55 20.30
CA ALA A 33 -17.76 -8.56 20.40
C ALA A 33 -18.19 -9.87 21.10
N HIS A 34 -19.16 -9.81 22.01
CA HIS A 34 -19.74 -10.99 22.65
C HIS A 34 -20.50 -11.92 21.66
N LEU A 35 -20.86 -11.43 20.47
CA LEU A 35 -21.55 -12.19 19.42
C LEU A 35 -20.60 -12.99 18.51
N THR A 36 -19.28 -12.81 18.66
CA THR A 36 -18.25 -13.47 17.82
C THR A 36 -18.41 -15.00 17.74
N PRO A 37 -18.67 -15.74 18.84
CA PRO A 37 -18.84 -17.19 18.77
C PRO A 37 -20.03 -17.61 17.90
N TYR A 38 -21.08 -16.77 17.81
CA TYR A 38 -22.28 -17.03 17.02
C TYR A 38 -22.05 -16.76 15.53
N LEU A 39 -21.25 -15.75 15.19
CA LEU A 39 -20.77 -15.53 13.81
C LEU A 39 -19.86 -16.68 13.34
N ALA A 40 -19.00 -17.19 14.23
CA ALA A 40 -18.20 -18.38 13.98
C ALA A 40 -19.07 -19.63 13.77
N ALA A 41 -20.08 -19.84 14.61
CA ALA A 41 -21.01 -20.96 14.47
C ALA A 41 -21.83 -20.88 13.16
N LEU A 42 -22.28 -19.68 12.78
CA LEU A 42 -22.97 -19.46 11.50
C LEU A 42 -22.07 -19.83 10.31
N HIS A 43 -20.81 -19.36 10.31
CA HIS A 43 -19.83 -19.68 9.27
C HIS A 43 -19.54 -21.19 9.20
N ALA A 44 -19.33 -21.84 10.35
CA ALA A 44 -19.17 -23.29 10.40
C ALA A 44 -20.39 -24.02 9.84
N SER A 45 -21.60 -23.60 10.22
CA SER A 45 -22.84 -24.22 9.77
C SER A 45 -23.00 -24.18 8.26
N CYS A 46 -22.64 -23.06 7.60
CA CYS A 46 -22.68 -22.96 6.14
C CYS A 46 -21.69 -23.90 5.45
N ILE A 47 -20.50 -24.10 6.03
CA ILE A 47 -19.51 -25.04 5.50
C ILE A 47 -19.98 -26.48 5.69
N THR A 48 -20.47 -26.85 6.87
CA THR A 48 -20.79 -28.24 7.20
C THR A 48 -22.10 -28.72 6.59
N HIS A 49 -23.14 -27.87 6.57
CA HIS A 49 -24.47 -28.28 6.13
C HIS A 49 -24.72 -27.98 4.65
N ASP A 50 -24.22 -26.85 4.16
CA ASP A 50 -24.48 -26.42 2.79
C ASP A 50 -23.29 -26.70 1.86
N ARG A 51 -22.19 -27.23 2.42
CA ARG A 51 -20.93 -27.45 1.69
C ARG A 51 -20.42 -26.16 1.03
N THR A 52 -20.70 -25.01 1.63
CA THR A 52 -20.31 -23.71 1.08
C THR A 52 -18.79 -23.64 0.95
N MET A 53 -18.29 -23.42 -0.27
CA MET A 53 -16.90 -23.05 -0.49
C MET A 53 -16.63 -21.68 0.15
N ALA A 54 -15.89 -21.67 1.27
CA ALA A 54 -15.61 -20.50 2.08
C ALA A 54 -14.13 -20.49 2.55
N THR A 55 -13.83 -19.99 3.75
CA THR A 55 -12.44 -19.84 4.22
C THR A 55 -11.82 -21.17 4.70
N PHE A 56 -12.62 -22.14 5.12
CA PHE A 56 -12.12 -23.33 5.82
C PHE A 56 -12.59 -24.65 5.20
N LEU A 57 -11.74 -25.65 5.30
CA LEU A 57 -12.07 -27.06 5.03
C LEU A 57 -12.34 -27.80 6.35
N PRO A 58 -13.28 -28.75 6.36
CA PRO A 58 -13.43 -29.73 7.44
C PRO A 58 -12.15 -30.59 7.64
N PRO A 59 -11.90 -31.11 8.86
CA PRO A 59 -12.67 -30.89 10.08
C PRO A 59 -12.50 -29.47 10.62
N LEU A 60 -13.61 -28.85 11.01
CA LEU A 60 -13.61 -27.50 11.58
C LEU A 60 -13.30 -27.57 13.08
N SER A 61 -12.43 -26.69 13.56
CA SER A 61 -12.21 -26.49 14.99
C SER A 61 -12.81 -25.16 15.44
N HIS A 62 -13.44 -25.16 16.62
CA HIS A 62 -14.03 -23.95 17.20
C HIS A 62 -12.98 -22.83 17.33
N GLU A 63 -11.79 -23.19 17.81
CA GLU A 63 -10.65 -22.27 17.98
C GLU A 63 -10.25 -21.59 16.67
N LYS A 64 -10.08 -22.36 15.57
CA LYS A 64 -9.65 -21.81 14.28
C LYS A 64 -10.64 -20.78 13.75
N LEU A 65 -11.94 -21.08 13.82
CA LEU A 65 -12.97 -20.14 13.37
C LEU A 65 -13.04 -18.92 14.29
N LEU A 66 -12.95 -19.11 15.61
CA LEU A 66 -13.04 -18.00 16.56
C LEU A 66 -11.85 -17.04 16.43
N THR A 67 -10.62 -17.57 16.29
CA THR A 67 -9.41 -16.76 16.05
C THR A 67 -9.55 -15.96 14.76
N TRP A 68 -9.97 -16.59 13.67
CA TRP A 68 -10.19 -15.88 12.41
C TRP A 68 -11.25 -14.78 12.52
N TRP A 69 -12.35 -15.01 13.23
CA TRP A 69 -13.37 -13.98 13.45
C TRP A 69 -12.89 -12.84 14.35
N LYS A 70 -12.05 -13.12 15.36
CA LYS A 70 -11.41 -12.08 16.18
C LYS A 70 -10.54 -11.15 15.34
N GLU A 71 -9.79 -11.68 14.38
CA GLU A 71 -9.02 -10.85 13.43
C GLU A 71 -9.92 -9.96 12.57
N ARG A 72 -11.06 -10.49 12.06
CA ARG A 72 -12.01 -9.67 11.29
C ARG A 72 -12.62 -8.55 12.13
N ILE A 73 -12.82 -8.79 13.42
CA ILE A 73 -13.30 -7.77 14.37
C ILE A 73 -12.24 -6.71 14.64
N ALA A 74 -10.96 -7.10 14.73
CA ALA A 74 -9.87 -6.14 14.81
C ALA A 74 -9.83 -5.24 13.56
N GLU A 75 -10.04 -5.79 12.36
CA GLU A 75 -10.14 -5.00 11.12
C GLU A 75 -11.34 -4.02 11.12
N VAL A 76 -12.40 -4.28 11.90
CA VAL A 76 -13.49 -3.32 12.10
C VAL A 76 -13.04 -2.15 12.97
N ASN A 77 -12.26 -2.39 14.03
CA ASN A 77 -11.68 -1.30 14.84
C ASN A 77 -10.75 -0.42 13.99
N ASP A 78 -9.98 -1.04 13.08
CA ASP A 78 -9.05 -0.35 12.18
C ASP A 78 -9.75 0.37 11.01
N GLY A 79 -11.07 0.27 10.90
CA GLY A 79 -11.84 0.86 9.80
C GLY A 79 -11.66 0.17 8.45
N LYS A 80 -10.83 -0.89 8.36
CA LYS A 80 -10.54 -1.70 7.14
C LYS A 80 -11.70 -2.59 6.73
N ARG A 81 -12.62 -2.86 7.66
CA ARG A 81 -13.80 -3.70 7.45
C ARG A 81 -15.05 -3.05 8.04
N ARG A 82 -16.18 -3.29 7.39
CA ARG A 82 -17.52 -3.09 7.97
C ARG A 82 -18.23 -4.44 7.98
N ILE A 83 -18.97 -4.72 9.05
CA ILE A 83 -19.71 -5.98 9.19
C ILE A 83 -21.15 -5.63 9.53
N TRP A 84 -22.09 -6.27 8.86
CA TRP A 84 -23.51 -6.22 9.21
C TRP A 84 -23.99 -7.59 9.60
N MET A 85 -24.78 -7.64 10.65
CA MET A 85 -25.43 -8.86 11.14
C MET A 85 -26.92 -8.78 10.88
N LEU A 86 -27.53 -9.92 10.62
CA LEU A 86 -28.98 -10.08 10.56
C LEU A 86 -29.41 -10.78 11.83
N ALA A 87 -30.22 -10.12 12.65
CA ALA A 87 -30.81 -10.68 13.86
C ALA A 87 -32.29 -11.05 13.61
N SER A 88 -32.75 -12.18 14.16
CA SER A 88 -34.18 -12.52 14.15
C SER A 88 -35.00 -11.64 15.09
N GLU A 89 -34.37 -11.16 16.16
CA GLU A 89 -34.96 -10.33 17.20
C GLU A 89 -33.88 -9.47 17.87
N VAL A 90 -34.28 -8.32 18.39
CA VAL A 90 -33.49 -7.47 19.28
C VAL A 90 -34.30 -7.18 20.53
N ASP A 91 -33.63 -6.97 21.65
CA ASP A 91 -34.32 -6.55 22.88
C ASP A 91 -34.74 -5.08 22.84
N ALA A 92 -35.36 -4.60 23.93
CA ALA A 92 -35.83 -3.22 24.04
C ALA A 92 -34.71 -2.17 23.95
N SER A 93 -33.45 -2.56 24.15
CA SER A 93 -32.27 -1.70 23.98
C SER A 93 -31.70 -1.70 22.56
N GLY A 94 -32.26 -2.54 21.67
CA GLY A 94 -31.77 -2.74 20.31
C GLY A 94 -30.63 -3.75 20.21
N ALA A 95 -30.31 -4.48 21.28
CA ALA A 95 -29.24 -5.47 21.28
C ALA A 95 -29.73 -6.84 20.78
N ALA A 96 -28.95 -7.47 19.90
CA ALA A 96 -29.24 -8.82 19.43
C ALA A 96 -28.75 -9.88 20.43
N ARG A 97 -29.53 -10.94 20.61
CA ARG A 97 -29.08 -12.14 21.33
C ARG A 97 -28.21 -12.99 20.41
N GLY A 98 -27.19 -13.66 20.96
CA GLY A 98 -26.29 -14.53 20.21
C GLY A 98 -26.99 -15.58 19.35
N THR A 99 -27.94 -16.32 19.92
CA THR A 99 -28.74 -17.33 19.19
C THR A 99 -29.69 -16.72 18.15
N GLY A 100 -29.92 -15.41 18.21
CA GLY A 100 -30.73 -14.67 17.26
C GLY A 100 -29.97 -14.23 16.00
N ILE A 101 -28.66 -14.50 15.89
CA ILE A 101 -27.87 -14.14 14.70
C ILE A 101 -28.16 -15.11 13.56
N MET A 102 -28.81 -14.60 12.52
CA MET A 102 -29.31 -15.35 11.36
C MET A 102 -28.56 -15.05 10.06
N GLY A 103 -27.64 -14.09 10.06
CA GLY A 103 -26.88 -13.77 8.86
C GLY A 103 -25.76 -12.77 9.12
N VAL A 104 -24.83 -12.69 8.17
CA VAL A 104 -23.73 -11.73 8.19
C VAL A 104 -23.34 -11.36 6.76
N VAL A 105 -22.86 -10.14 6.57
CA VAL A 105 -22.11 -9.74 5.37
C VAL A 105 -21.00 -8.76 5.78
N MET A 106 -19.90 -8.78 5.05
CA MET A 106 -18.77 -7.89 5.30
C MET A 106 -18.42 -7.10 4.05
N LEU A 107 -18.05 -5.84 4.26
CA LEU A 107 -17.41 -5.00 3.26
C LEU A 107 -15.95 -4.85 3.67
N VAL A 108 -15.05 -5.31 2.81
CA VAL A 108 -13.63 -4.96 2.89
C VAL A 108 -13.44 -3.68 2.09
N THR A 109 -12.96 -2.64 2.76
CA THR A 109 -12.53 -1.43 2.05
C THR A 109 -11.21 -1.74 1.35
N ALA A 110 -11.04 -1.28 0.11
CA ALA A 110 -9.89 -1.66 -0.71
C ALA A 110 -8.55 -1.48 0.03
N TYR A 111 -7.70 -2.50 -0.09
CA TYR A 111 -6.34 -2.52 0.47
C TYR A 111 -5.34 -1.70 -0.36
N SER A 112 -5.80 -1.11 -1.47
CA SER A 112 -4.99 -0.43 -2.48
C SER A 112 -5.63 0.89 -2.87
N GLU A 113 -4.81 1.93 -3.01
CA GLU A 113 -5.22 3.25 -3.49
C GLU A 113 -5.80 3.19 -4.92
N THR A 114 -5.22 2.37 -5.79
CA THR A 114 -5.74 2.12 -7.16
C THR A 114 -7.08 1.38 -7.16
N GLY A 115 -7.58 0.99 -5.99
CA GLY A 115 -8.87 0.39 -5.78
C GLY A 115 -9.75 1.11 -4.78
N ALA A 116 -9.44 2.34 -4.36
CA ALA A 116 -10.23 3.05 -3.35
C ALA A 116 -11.72 3.15 -3.72
N PHE A 117 -12.07 3.31 -5.00
CA PHE A 117 -13.46 3.32 -5.44
C PHE A 117 -14.17 1.95 -5.36
N ARG A 118 -13.42 0.88 -5.07
CA ARG A 118 -13.91 -0.50 -4.98
C ARG A 118 -14.13 -0.93 -3.53
N GLY A 119 -15.14 -1.74 -3.32
CA GLY A 119 -15.35 -2.51 -2.10
C GLY A 119 -15.43 -3.99 -2.42
N TYR A 120 -14.89 -4.84 -1.56
CA TYR A 120 -15.03 -6.29 -1.72
C TYR A 120 -16.10 -6.80 -0.75
N VAL A 121 -17.11 -7.47 -1.30
CA VAL A 121 -18.16 -8.12 -0.50
C VAL A 121 -17.65 -9.48 -0.08
N GLU A 122 -17.60 -9.72 1.21
CA GLU A 122 -17.16 -10.99 1.78
C GLU A 122 -18.21 -11.58 2.71
N LYS A 123 -18.29 -12.91 2.74
CA LYS A 123 -19.07 -13.69 3.70
C LYS A 123 -20.52 -13.25 3.83
N LEU A 124 -21.21 -13.07 2.70
CA LEU A 124 -22.67 -13.01 2.66
C LEU A 124 -23.23 -14.40 3.02
N LEU A 125 -23.51 -14.61 4.30
CA LEU A 125 -24.00 -15.87 4.85
C LEU A 125 -25.36 -15.66 5.49
N VAL A 126 -26.30 -16.55 5.21
CA VAL A 126 -27.62 -16.56 5.86
C VAL A 126 -27.89 -17.96 6.39
N HIS A 127 -28.25 -18.03 7.66
CA HIS A 127 -28.61 -19.25 8.36
C HIS A 127 -29.74 -19.96 7.62
N ARG A 128 -29.64 -21.29 7.48
CA ARG A 128 -30.59 -22.10 6.69
C ARG A 128 -32.06 -21.86 7.06
N ASN A 129 -32.36 -21.63 8.33
CA ASN A 129 -33.73 -21.42 8.82
C ASN A 129 -34.30 -20.01 8.48
N PHE A 130 -33.43 -19.10 8.02
CA PHE A 130 -33.79 -17.72 7.67
C PHE A 130 -33.74 -17.44 6.15
N ARG A 131 -33.39 -18.44 5.33
CA ARG A 131 -33.38 -18.30 3.86
C ARG A 131 -34.79 -18.15 3.30
N GLY A 132 -34.90 -17.51 2.12
CA GLY A 132 -36.18 -17.23 1.48
C GLY A 132 -36.97 -16.06 2.11
N ARG A 133 -36.46 -15.45 3.19
CA ARG A 133 -37.13 -14.36 3.93
C ARG A 133 -36.54 -12.98 3.65
N GLY A 134 -35.80 -12.82 2.55
CA GLY A 134 -35.20 -11.54 2.16
C GLY A 134 -33.92 -11.13 2.93
N GLY A 135 -33.41 -11.94 3.86
CA GLY A 135 -32.24 -11.61 4.69
C GLY A 135 -30.99 -11.19 3.90
N ALA A 136 -30.63 -11.92 2.84
CA ALA A 136 -29.49 -11.57 2.00
C ALA A 136 -29.68 -10.21 1.29
N ARG A 137 -30.92 -9.90 0.87
CA ARG A 137 -31.26 -8.61 0.25
C ARG A 137 -31.14 -7.47 1.26
N ALA A 138 -31.62 -7.67 2.49
CA ALA A 138 -31.52 -6.68 3.56
C ALA A 138 -30.06 -6.39 3.95
N LEU A 139 -29.25 -7.44 4.14
CA LEU A 139 -27.82 -7.32 4.42
C LEU A 139 -27.08 -6.57 3.30
N MET A 140 -27.31 -6.94 2.05
CA MET A 140 -26.68 -6.28 0.91
C MET A 140 -27.15 -4.85 0.70
N ALA A 141 -28.43 -4.53 0.97
CA ALA A 141 -28.92 -3.15 0.92
C ALA A 141 -28.21 -2.25 1.95
N ALA A 142 -28.01 -2.74 3.18
CA ALA A 142 -27.26 -2.00 4.21
C ALA A 142 -25.79 -1.82 3.83
N LEU A 143 -25.15 -2.88 3.30
CA LEU A 143 -23.78 -2.83 2.82
C LEU A 143 -23.63 -1.84 1.65
N GLU A 144 -24.54 -1.87 0.67
CA GLU A 144 -24.50 -0.98 -0.50
C GLU A 144 -24.71 0.49 -0.10
N ALA A 145 -25.59 0.75 0.86
CA ALA A 145 -25.80 2.11 1.40
C ALA A 145 -24.52 2.66 2.07
N GLU A 146 -23.84 1.85 2.88
CA GLU A 146 -22.56 2.25 3.48
C GLU A 146 -21.43 2.31 2.45
N ALA A 147 -21.39 1.40 1.48
CA ALA A 147 -20.41 1.45 0.41
C ALA A 147 -20.51 2.80 -0.33
N LEU A 148 -21.73 3.26 -0.64
CA LEU A 148 -21.97 4.59 -1.21
C LEU A 148 -21.56 5.72 -0.25
N SER A 149 -21.87 5.63 1.05
CA SER A 149 -21.48 6.65 2.04
C SER A 149 -19.95 6.78 2.15
N LEU A 150 -19.22 5.68 1.95
CA LEU A 150 -17.76 5.62 1.93
C LEU A 150 -17.14 5.94 0.55
N GLY A 151 -17.93 6.42 -0.41
CA GLY A 151 -17.46 6.79 -1.75
C GLY A 151 -17.08 5.60 -2.64
N ARG A 152 -17.55 4.39 -2.33
CA ARG A 152 -17.32 3.19 -3.15
C ARG A 152 -18.36 3.14 -4.27
N SER A 153 -17.89 3.29 -5.50
CA SER A 153 -18.73 3.24 -6.70
C SER A 153 -18.80 1.84 -7.32
N MET A 154 -17.97 0.89 -6.86
CA MET A 154 -17.96 -0.48 -7.38
C MET A 154 -17.86 -1.50 -6.25
N LEU A 155 -18.67 -2.56 -6.31
CA LEU A 155 -18.52 -3.74 -5.49
C LEU A 155 -17.99 -4.91 -6.30
N LEU A 156 -17.08 -5.68 -5.71
CA LEU A 156 -16.50 -6.90 -6.27
C LEU A 156 -16.74 -8.08 -5.33
N LEU A 157 -16.99 -9.26 -5.90
CA LEU A 157 -17.03 -10.52 -5.17
C LEU A 157 -16.75 -11.69 -6.11
N HIS A 158 -16.55 -12.88 -5.54
CA HIS A 158 -16.67 -14.12 -6.29
C HIS A 158 -17.58 -15.09 -5.52
N ALA A 159 -18.18 -16.03 -6.24
CA ALA A 159 -18.95 -17.15 -5.69
C ALA A 159 -18.58 -18.44 -6.43
N GLU A 160 -18.82 -19.59 -5.82
CA GLU A 160 -18.76 -20.88 -6.52
C GLU A 160 -19.69 -20.84 -7.74
N SER A 161 -19.18 -21.27 -8.90
CA SER A 161 -19.95 -21.26 -10.14
C SER A 161 -21.17 -22.17 -10.05
N ASP A 162 -22.28 -21.72 -10.63
CA ASP A 162 -23.58 -22.42 -10.68
C ASP A 162 -24.18 -22.71 -9.29
N SER A 163 -23.71 -22.00 -8.27
CA SER A 163 -24.19 -22.13 -6.88
C SER A 163 -25.42 -21.25 -6.59
N PRO A 164 -26.16 -21.52 -5.49
CA PRO A 164 -27.19 -20.63 -4.99
C PRO A 164 -26.67 -19.21 -4.68
N ALA A 165 -25.40 -19.08 -4.27
CA ALA A 165 -24.78 -17.79 -3.97
C ALA A 165 -24.59 -16.95 -5.24
N GLU A 166 -24.14 -17.55 -6.35
CA GLU A 166 -24.07 -16.88 -7.65
C GLU A 166 -25.45 -16.37 -8.09
N THR A 167 -26.48 -17.23 -7.98
CA THR A 167 -27.86 -16.89 -8.33
C THR A 167 -28.38 -15.71 -7.50
N VAL A 168 -28.08 -15.67 -6.21
CA VAL A 168 -28.45 -14.54 -5.34
C VAL A 168 -27.73 -13.27 -5.76
N CYS A 169 -26.41 -13.32 -6.02
CA CYS A 169 -25.65 -12.14 -6.46
C CYS A 169 -26.20 -11.56 -7.77
N LYS A 170 -26.50 -12.40 -8.77
CA LYS A 170 -27.13 -12.00 -10.03
C LYS A 170 -28.50 -11.33 -9.80
N LYS A 171 -29.35 -11.90 -8.93
CA LYS A 171 -30.65 -11.30 -8.56
C LYS A 171 -30.53 -9.97 -7.81
N LEU A 172 -29.39 -9.70 -7.18
CA LEU A 172 -29.07 -8.44 -6.51
C LEU A 172 -28.44 -7.41 -7.47
N GLY A 173 -28.30 -7.73 -8.76
CA GLY A 173 -27.81 -6.82 -9.79
C GLY A 173 -26.30 -6.85 -10.00
N PHE A 174 -25.60 -7.88 -9.51
CA PHE A 174 -24.21 -8.11 -9.88
C PHE A 174 -24.11 -8.69 -11.30
N VAL A 175 -23.12 -8.21 -12.04
CA VAL A 175 -22.77 -8.63 -13.40
C VAL A 175 -21.57 -9.57 -13.33
N GLU A 176 -21.62 -10.64 -14.12
CA GLU A 176 -20.52 -11.60 -14.25
C GLU A 176 -19.37 -11.00 -15.07
N SER A 177 -18.15 -11.03 -14.52
CA SER A 177 -16.92 -10.61 -15.21
C SER A 177 -16.22 -11.78 -15.89
N GLY A 178 -16.39 -13.00 -15.37
CA GLY A 178 -15.75 -14.19 -15.90
C GLY A 178 -15.75 -15.34 -14.89
N ARG A 179 -15.42 -16.53 -15.39
CA ARG A 179 -15.27 -17.75 -14.60
C ARG A 179 -13.83 -18.21 -14.61
N VAL A 180 -13.33 -18.63 -13.44
CA VAL A 180 -12.00 -19.22 -13.30
C VAL A 180 -12.18 -20.69 -12.92
N PRO A 181 -11.70 -21.63 -13.76
CA PRO A 181 -11.85 -23.05 -13.48
C PRO A 181 -10.97 -23.47 -12.31
N ALA A 182 -11.45 -24.45 -11.52
CA ALA A 182 -10.70 -25.03 -10.40
C ALA A 182 -10.11 -23.99 -9.42
N TYR A 183 -10.82 -22.89 -9.17
CA TYR A 183 -10.37 -21.76 -8.37
C TYR A 183 -10.26 -22.08 -6.87
N GLY A 184 -11.21 -22.85 -6.33
CA GLY A 184 -11.27 -23.14 -4.89
C GLY A 184 -11.61 -24.59 -4.59
N MET A 185 -11.33 -25.01 -3.37
CA MET A 185 -11.60 -26.38 -2.91
C MET A 185 -12.90 -26.39 -2.09
N SER A 186 -13.83 -27.28 -2.43
CA SER A 186 -15.05 -27.50 -1.67
C SER A 186 -14.75 -28.17 -0.33
N PRO A 187 -15.68 -28.12 0.65
CA PRO A 187 -15.56 -28.87 1.89
C PRO A 187 -15.45 -30.40 1.72
N THR A 188 -15.73 -30.93 0.52
CA THR A 188 -15.57 -32.35 0.15
C THR A 188 -14.23 -32.65 -0.50
N GLY A 189 -13.37 -31.66 -0.71
CA GLY A 189 -12.03 -31.82 -1.31
C GLY A 189 -12.00 -31.70 -2.84
N GLU A 190 -13.12 -31.41 -3.49
CA GLU A 190 -13.21 -31.26 -4.94
C GLU A 190 -12.85 -29.83 -5.35
N LEU A 191 -12.10 -29.67 -6.44
CA LEU A 191 -11.87 -28.36 -7.03
C LEU A 191 -13.14 -27.87 -7.73
N ARG A 192 -13.50 -26.61 -7.48
CA ARG A 192 -14.71 -25.95 -7.98
C ARG A 192 -14.34 -24.65 -8.67
N ASP A 193 -15.11 -24.35 -9.71
CA ASP A 193 -14.97 -23.11 -10.47
C ASP A 193 -15.51 -21.93 -9.65
N ALA A 194 -14.98 -20.73 -9.90
CA ALA A 194 -15.49 -19.50 -9.31
C ALA A 194 -15.92 -18.50 -10.37
N THR A 195 -17.13 -17.98 -10.20
CA THR A 195 -17.66 -16.87 -10.98
C THR A 195 -17.29 -15.57 -10.27
N PHE A 196 -16.55 -14.69 -10.94
CA PHE A 196 -16.22 -13.35 -10.45
C PHE A 196 -17.30 -12.38 -10.89
N LEU A 197 -17.82 -11.58 -9.95
CA LEU A 197 -18.90 -10.64 -10.20
C LEU A 197 -18.58 -9.24 -9.70
N TYR A 198 -19.16 -8.24 -10.37
CA TYR A 198 -19.06 -6.84 -9.97
C TYR A 198 -20.43 -6.14 -10.04
N LYS A 199 -20.60 -5.05 -9.27
CA LYS A 199 -21.78 -4.19 -9.34
C LYS A 199 -21.36 -2.73 -9.22
N GLN A 200 -21.79 -1.90 -10.17
CA GLN A 200 -21.62 -0.45 -10.07
C GLN A 200 -22.70 0.14 -9.15
N LEU A 201 -22.29 0.97 -8.20
CA LEU A 201 -23.15 1.70 -7.27
C LEU A 201 -23.25 3.16 -7.75
N GLY A 202 -24.37 3.52 -8.37
CA GLY A 202 -24.62 4.85 -8.95
C GLY A 202 -24.57 4.85 -10.48
N GLY A 203 -25.67 5.26 -11.12
CA GLY A 203 -25.76 5.36 -12.59
C GLY A 203 -25.06 6.60 -13.13
N MET A 204 -24.33 6.47 -14.24
CA MET A 204 -23.69 7.56 -14.98
C MET A 204 -24.62 8.77 -15.17
N ARG A 205 -24.31 9.88 -14.48
CA ARG A 205 -24.52 11.26 -14.95
C ARG A 205 -23.38 12.13 -14.43
N SER A 206 -22.72 12.86 -15.34
CA SER A 206 -21.65 13.82 -15.04
C SER A 206 -22.02 14.77 -13.89
N PRO A 207 -21.08 15.16 -13.02
CA PRO A 207 -21.37 16.11 -11.96
C PRO A 207 -21.60 17.49 -12.57
N ARG A 208 -22.84 17.96 -12.56
CA ARG A 208 -23.14 19.40 -12.50
C ARG A 208 -23.06 19.80 -11.03
N LEU A 209 -22.27 20.83 -10.73
CA LEU A 209 -22.30 21.50 -9.43
C LEU A 209 -23.72 21.99 -9.12
N PRO A 210 -24.20 21.85 -7.87
CA PRO A 210 -25.20 22.74 -7.34
C PRO A 210 -24.59 23.71 -6.33
N THR A 211 -24.89 24.97 -6.60
CA THR A 211 -24.84 26.13 -5.73
C THR A 211 -25.77 26.02 -4.52
N SER A 212 -25.40 26.79 -3.48
CA SER A 212 -26.24 27.35 -2.41
C SER A 212 -26.46 26.56 -1.11
N THR A 213 -25.75 27.05 -0.08
CA THR A 213 -26.30 27.59 1.18
C THR A 213 -27.12 26.67 2.08
N CYS A 214 -26.51 26.22 3.18
CA CYS A 214 -27.20 26.23 4.47
C CYS A 214 -26.18 26.40 5.62
N MET A 215 -26.35 27.51 6.33
CA MET A 215 -25.61 27.92 7.51
C MET A 215 -26.16 27.15 8.71
N VAL A 216 -25.32 26.37 9.40
CA VAL A 216 -25.63 25.88 10.74
C VAL A 216 -24.44 26.14 11.65
N LEU A 217 -24.67 27.04 12.60
CA LEU A 217 -23.79 27.40 13.69
C LEU A 217 -23.65 26.18 14.63
N PHE A 218 -22.45 25.67 14.83
CA PHE A 218 -22.11 24.88 16.01
C PHE A 218 -20.99 25.61 16.77
N LEU A 219 -21.34 26.18 17.92
CA LEU A 219 -20.37 26.53 18.95
C LEU A 219 -19.75 25.23 19.47
N CYS A 220 -18.48 24.99 19.14
CA CYS A 220 -17.64 24.04 19.88
C CYS A 220 -16.52 24.81 20.56
N LEU A 221 -16.52 24.73 21.90
CA LEU A 221 -15.43 25.16 22.76
C LEU A 221 -14.13 24.47 22.32
N ALA A 222 -13.15 25.27 21.94
CA ALA A 222 -11.82 24.82 21.55
C ALA A 222 -11.08 24.25 22.77
N TRP A 223 -10.95 22.93 22.81
CA TRP A 223 -9.78 22.30 23.44
C TRP A 223 -8.77 22.07 22.32
N ALA A 224 -7.69 22.84 22.32
CA ALA A 224 -6.56 22.63 21.44
C ALA A 224 -5.87 21.31 21.83
N HIS A 225 -6.35 20.20 21.27
CA HIS A 225 -5.51 19.04 21.07
C HIS A 225 -4.80 19.29 19.75
N SER A 226 -3.49 19.54 19.83
CA SER A 226 -2.59 19.46 18.69
C SER A 226 -2.81 18.08 18.07
N VAL A 227 -3.53 18.02 16.95
CA VAL A 227 -3.58 16.81 16.14
C VAL A 227 -2.17 16.68 15.58
N ALA A 228 -1.35 15.82 16.18
CA ALA A 228 -0.05 15.46 15.63
C ALA A 228 -0.33 14.83 14.26
N ALA A 229 -0.11 15.61 13.20
CA ALA A 229 -0.21 15.17 11.82
C ALA A 229 1.07 14.39 11.50
N GLY A 230 1.18 13.20 12.05
CA GLY A 230 2.24 12.23 11.76
C GLY A 230 1.65 10.99 11.10
N LEU A 231 2.51 10.21 10.45
CA LEU A 231 2.16 8.93 9.84
C LEU A 231 1.43 7.98 10.81
N TYR A 232 1.85 8.00 12.07
CA TYR A 232 1.18 7.34 13.19
C TYR A 232 0.72 8.39 14.20
N PRO A 233 -0.58 8.73 14.22
CA PRO A 233 -1.13 9.66 15.21
C PRO A 233 -1.01 9.07 16.63
N GLY A 234 -0.56 9.87 17.59
CA GLY A 234 -0.47 9.48 18.99
C GLY A 234 0.83 8.79 19.40
N VAL A 235 1.85 8.76 18.54
CA VAL A 235 3.22 8.46 18.96
C VAL A 235 3.66 9.52 19.98
N THR A 236 4.11 9.09 21.15
CA THR A 236 4.68 10.01 22.15
C THR A 236 6.07 10.45 21.69
N PRO A 237 6.49 11.70 21.93
CA PRO A 237 7.87 12.11 21.73
C PRO A 237 8.82 11.63 22.85
N ASP A 238 8.35 10.83 23.80
CA ASP A 238 9.15 10.34 24.92
C ASP A 238 10.15 9.24 24.50
N ASN A 239 11.27 9.15 25.23
CA ASN A 239 12.42 8.24 25.04
C ASN A 239 12.29 7.07 24.02
N HIS A 240 12.87 7.27 22.84
CA HIS A 240 13.02 6.27 21.77
C HIS A 240 14.45 5.71 21.67
N THR A 241 15.04 5.25 22.79
CA THR A 241 16.43 4.74 22.77
C THR A 241 16.52 3.41 22.01
N CYS A 242 16.74 3.47 20.70
CA CYS A 242 16.73 2.31 19.81
C CYS A 242 17.88 1.32 20.05
N GLU A 243 18.93 1.70 20.78
CA GLU A 243 19.98 0.76 21.19
C GLU A 243 19.53 -0.22 22.28
N SER A 244 18.39 0.06 22.93
CA SER A 244 17.78 -0.83 23.93
C SER A 244 16.74 -1.80 23.35
N VAL A 245 16.47 -1.71 22.05
CA VAL A 245 15.47 -2.53 21.34
C VAL A 245 16.18 -3.38 20.29
N ASP A 246 15.84 -4.66 20.24
CA ASP A 246 16.38 -5.56 19.21
C ASP A 246 15.92 -5.10 17.82
N PRO A 247 16.84 -4.90 16.86
CA PRO A 247 16.45 -4.44 15.54
C PRO A 247 15.59 -5.48 14.82
N VAL A 248 14.41 -5.06 14.37
CA VAL A 248 13.51 -5.91 13.58
C VAL A 248 13.71 -5.60 12.10
N LEU A 249 13.81 -6.65 11.27
CA LEU A 249 13.91 -6.48 9.82
C LEU A 249 12.61 -5.91 9.25
N SER A 250 12.70 -4.79 8.54
CA SER A 250 11.57 -4.19 7.85
C SER A 250 10.97 -5.14 6.79
N CYS A 251 9.67 -4.99 6.52
CA CYS A 251 8.87 -5.94 5.71
C CYS A 251 8.82 -7.39 6.24
N SER A 252 9.31 -7.67 7.45
CA SER A 252 9.05 -8.95 8.12
C SER A 252 7.69 -8.97 8.80
N CYS A 253 7.19 -10.15 9.15
CA CYS A 253 5.92 -10.30 9.90
C CYS A 253 5.94 -9.69 11.32
N ARG A 254 7.13 -9.29 11.82
CA ARG A 254 7.34 -8.58 13.09
C ARG A 254 7.38 -7.06 12.91
N ALA A 255 7.70 -6.56 11.71
CA ALA A 255 7.78 -5.13 11.43
C ALA A 255 6.39 -4.55 11.10
N THR A 256 5.47 -4.60 12.07
CA THR A 256 4.19 -3.90 12.01
C THR A 256 4.01 -3.02 13.24
N PRO A 257 3.30 -1.88 13.16
CA PRO A 257 3.17 -0.93 14.27
C PRO A 257 2.66 -1.56 15.58
N GLU A 258 1.87 -2.63 15.49
CA GLU A 258 1.27 -3.30 16.65
C GLU A 258 2.18 -4.36 17.29
N LYS A 259 3.30 -4.70 16.64
CA LYS A 259 4.19 -5.81 17.04
C LYS A 259 5.60 -5.38 17.40
N VAL A 260 6.02 -4.21 16.92
CA VAL A 260 7.29 -3.62 17.33
C VAL A 260 7.10 -2.92 18.66
N ASP A 261 8.12 -2.96 19.52
CA ASP A 261 8.07 -2.24 20.79
C ASP A 261 8.02 -0.72 20.57
N ASP A 262 8.62 -0.26 19.47
CA ASP A 262 8.70 1.15 19.11
C ASP A 262 8.85 1.34 17.58
N THR A 263 7.91 2.04 16.96
CA THR A 263 7.93 2.39 15.53
C THR A 263 9.00 3.41 15.16
N CYS A 264 9.55 4.14 16.14
CA CYS A 264 10.71 5.00 15.91
C CYS A 264 12.02 4.21 15.78
N CYS A 265 12.03 2.94 16.21
CA CYS A 265 13.19 2.06 16.18
C CYS A 265 13.12 0.97 15.11
N THR A 266 11.98 0.80 14.46
CA THR A 266 11.79 -0.14 13.35
C THR A 266 10.96 0.50 12.25
N GLU A 267 11.43 0.46 11.01
CA GLU A 267 10.64 0.95 9.88
C GLU A 267 9.45 0.02 9.58
N THR A 268 8.24 0.51 9.82
CA THR A 268 6.98 -0.24 9.68
C THR A 268 6.07 0.25 8.56
N TYR A 269 6.48 1.29 7.82
CA TYR A 269 5.69 1.83 6.70
C TYR A 269 6.45 1.70 5.37
N GLY A 270 7.55 2.43 5.22
CA GLY A 270 8.43 2.44 4.05
C GLY A 270 9.44 1.29 4.04
N GLY A 271 9.04 0.10 4.52
CA GLY A 271 9.97 -0.97 4.91
C GLY A 271 10.82 -1.59 3.78
N LEU A 272 10.48 -1.37 2.51
CA LEU A 272 11.37 -1.65 1.39
C LEU A 272 12.09 -0.34 1.09
N LEU A 273 13.41 -0.30 1.18
CA LEU A 273 14.20 0.89 0.90
C LEU A 273 14.81 0.78 -0.49
N VAL A 274 14.87 1.89 -1.21
CA VAL A 274 15.50 1.96 -2.52
C VAL A 274 16.52 3.09 -2.51
N ALA A 275 17.81 2.76 -2.47
CA ALA A 275 18.88 3.75 -2.63
C ALA A 275 19.12 3.94 -4.12
N THR A 276 18.88 5.14 -4.62
CA THR A 276 18.90 5.45 -6.05
C THR A 276 20.05 6.38 -6.39
N GLN A 277 20.67 6.12 -7.54
CA GLN A 277 21.76 6.91 -8.08
C GLN A 277 21.46 7.32 -9.51
N LEU A 278 21.98 8.47 -9.91
CA LEU A 278 21.82 9.03 -11.24
C LEU A 278 23.17 9.29 -11.92
N TRP A 279 23.18 9.09 -13.23
CA TRP A 279 24.22 9.53 -14.14
C TRP A 279 23.62 10.47 -15.18
N SER A 280 23.92 11.75 -15.01
CA SER A 280 23.58 12.80 -15.95
C SER A 280 24.86 13.39 -16.52
N THR A 281 24.82 13.73 -17.81
CA THR A 281 25.99 14.26 -18.52
C THR A 281 26.18 15.76 -18.33
N PHE A 282 25.16 16.48 -17.90
CA PHE A 282 25.18 17.93 -17.65
C PHE A 282 24.16 18.31 -16.57
N THR A 283 24.37 19.47 -15.93
CA THR A 283 23.47 20.03 -14.92
C THR A 283 22.58 21.12 -15.51
N GLY A 284 23.05 21.85 -16.52
CA GLY A 284 22.37 23.04 -17.05
C GLY A 284 22.58 24.28 -16.19
N LEU A 285 23.34 24.17 -15.09
CA LEU A 285 23.73 25.24 -14.16
C LEU A 285 25.26 25.26 -13.96
N GLU A 286 26.03 24.80 -14.95
CA GLU A 286 27.49 24.77 -14.91
C GLU A 286 28.09 26.17 -14.66
N THR A 287 27.45 27.22 -15.19
CA THR A 287 27.84 28.62 -15.01
C THR A 287 27.71 29.11 -13.57
N GLU A 288 26.83 28.49 -12.78
CA GLU A 288 26.67 28.76 -11.35
C GLU A 288 27.60 27.87 -10.50
N GLY A 289 28.42 27.05 -11.15
CA GLY A 289 29.35 26.14 -10.49
C GLY A 289 28.71 24.83 -10.00
N GLN A 290 27.42 24.61 -10.25
CA GLN A 290 26.73 23.35 -9.98
C GLN A 290 27.16 22.32 -11.03
N VAL A 291 28.02 21.39 -10.61
CA VAL A 291 28.65 20.40 -11.47
C VAL A 291 28.74 19.09 -10.71
N TYR A 292 28.82 17.99 -11.44
CA TYR A 292 28.91 16.68 -10.83
C TYR A 292 30.34 16.34 -10.36
N PRO A 293 30.49 15.39 -9.42
CA PRO A 293 31.81 14.97 -8.97
C PRO A 293 32.43 14.03 -10.00
N LYS A 294 33.70 14.24 -10.36
CA LYS A 294 34.43 13.31 -11.21
C LYS A 294 34.46 11.89 -10.61
N ASP A 295 34.47 10.86 -11.47
CA ASP A 295 34.65 9.46 -11.10
C ASP A 295 33.61 8.95 -10.08
N SER A 296 32.40 9.51 -10.11
CA SER A 296 31.31 9.15 -9.19
C SER A 296 29.94 9.32 -9.83
N TRP A 297 29.06 8.37 -9.54
CA TRP A 297 27.62 8.54 -9.70
C TRP A 297 27.10 9.51 -8.63
N SER A 298 26.01 10.21 -8.93
CA SER A 298 25.39 11.15 -8.00
C SER A 298 24.20 10.50 -7.28
N ILE A 299 23.85 11.05 -6.11
CA ILE A 299 22.66 10.67 -5.36
C ILE A 299 21.43 11.12 -6.14
N HIS A 300 20.48 10.20 -6.31
CA HIS A 300 19.11 10.55 -6.65
C HIS A 300 18.29 10.67 -5.37
N GLY A 301 18.23 9.59 -4.56
CA GLY A 301 17.59 9.64 -3.25
C GLY A 301 17.60 8.32 -2.49
N LEU A 302 16.77 8.29 -1.45
CA LEU A 302 16.44 7.09 -0.67
C LEU A 302 14.92 7.02 -0.55
N TRP A 303 14.31 6.02 -1.16
CA TRP A 303 12.86 5.96 -1.33
C TRP A 303 12.23 4.77 -0.59
N PRO A 304 10.98 4.91 -0.13
CA PRO A 304 10.16 3.75 0.18
C PRO A 304 9.75 3.04 -1.12
N GLY A 305 10.00 1.74 -1.21
CA GLY A 305 9.74 0.91 -2.39
C GLY A 305 8.27 0.56 -2.62
N SER A 306 7.38 0.91 -1.68
CA SER A 306 5.94 1.02 -1.92
C SER A 306 5.59 2.21 -2.82
N TYR A 307 6.54 3.12 -3.07
CA TYR A 307 6.38 4.39 -3.79
C TYR A 307 5.26 5.29 -3.24
N THR A 308 4.89 5.08 -1.98
CA THR A 308 4.11 6.05 -1.21
C THR A 308 4.84 7.37 -1.20
N GLN A 309 4.11 8.48 -1.35
CA GLN A 309 4.70 9.78 -1.58
C GLN A 309 3.95 10.89 -0.86
N TYR A 310 4.67 11.90 -0.39
CA TYR A 310 4.10 13.05 0.34
C TYR A 310 3.19 12.64 1.51
N CYS A 311 3.67 11.71 2.34
CA CYS A 311 2.85 11.09 3.40
C CYS A 311 2.57 12.02 4.60
N ASP A 312 3.25 13.16 4.68
CA ASP A 312 3.05 14.18 5.69
C ASP A 312 3.18 15.57 5.08
N LEU A 313 2.03 16.21 4.80
CA LEU A 313 1.98 17.53 4.19
C LEU A 313 2.36 18.66 5.15
N SER A 314 2.43 18.40 6.46
CA SER A 314 2.86 19.42 7.44
C SER A 314 4.36 19.69 7.36
N ARG A 315 5.12 18.77 6.75
CA ARG A 315 6.58 18.85 6.51
C ARG A 315 6.92 18.80 5.02
N GLN A 316 6.02 19.33 4.18
CA GLN A 316 6.23 19.46 2.75
C GLN A 316 6.97 20.78 2.45
N TYR A 317 8.07 20.69 1.71
CA TYR A 317 8.92 21.80 1.29
C TYR A 317 9.17 21.84 -0.24
N ASP A 318 8.56 20.94 -1.01
CA ASP A 318 8.78 20.86 -2.46
C ASP A 318 8.05 21.99 -3.22
N PRO A 319 8.77 22.91 -3.88
CA PRO A 319 8.17 24.02 -4.62
C PRO A 319 7.59 23.58 -5.98
N ARG A 320 7.89 22.37 -6.46
CA ARG A 320 7.35 21.81 -7.71
C ARG A 320 6.94 20.34 -7.54
N PRO A 321 5.87 20.07 -6.77
CA PRO A 321 5.38 18.72 -6.55
C PRO A 321 5.15 17.95 -7.85
N SER A 322 5.92 16.87 -8.03
CA SER A 322 5.80 15.98 -9.18
C SER A 322 5.76 14.50 -8.77
N PRO A 323 4.61 13.82 -8.90
CA PRO A 323 3.32 14.38 -9.30
C PRO A 323 2.76 15.33 -8.23
N ASN A 324 1.77 16.14 -8.59
CA ASN A 324 1.20 17.18 -7.72
C ASN A 324 0.09 16.67 -6.78
N THR A 325 0.01 15.35 -6.56
CA THR A 325 -0.91 14.70 -5.63
C THR A 325 -0.19 13.61 -4.83
N THR A 326 -0.69 13.29 -3.63
CA THR A 326 -0.07 12.32 -2.71
C THR A 326 -0.04 10.88 -3.22
N ASN A 327 -0.74 10.56 -4.33
CA ASN A 327 -0.75 9.23 -4.93
C ASN A 327 -0.48 9.26 -6.45
N GLY A 328 -0.20 10.43 -7.01
CA GLY A 328 0.10 10.64 -8.42
C GLY A 328 -1.10 10.55 -9.37
N ASN A 329 -2.30 10.33 -8.84
CA ASN A 329 -3.53 10.29 -9.59
C ASN A 329 -4.31 11.60 -9.43
N PRO A 330 -5.19 11.94 -10.39
CA PRO A 330 -6.04 13.15 -10.31
C PRO A 330 -6.97 13.19 -9.08
N ASP A 331 -7.28 12.04 -8.48
CA ASP A 331 -8.11 11.90 -7.27
C ASP A 331 -7.30 11.91 -5.96
N GLY A 332 -5.97 11.96 -6.04
CA GLY A 332 -5.10 12.11 -4.87
C GLY A 332 -5.25 13.45 -4.17
N ILE A 333 -4.81 13.50 -2.92
CA ILE A 333 -4.78 14.76 -2.16
C ILE A 333 -3.80 15.70 -2.86
N PRO A 334 -4.21 16.92 -3.25
CA PRO A 334 -3.30 17.88 -3.87
C PRO A 334 -2.14 18.21 -2.95
N VAL A 335 -0.93 18.19 -3.51
CA VAL A 335 0.28 18.63 -2.83
C VAL A 335 0.51 20.09 -3.22
N PRO A 336 0.26 21.05 -2.31
CA PRO A 336 0.47 22.45 -2.63
C PRO A 336 1.96 22.71 -2.88
N PRO A 337 2.32 23.49 -3.91
CA PRO A 337 3.69 23.96 -4.08
C PRO A 337 4.15 24.75 -2.85
N TYR A 338 5.33 24.41 -2.34
CA TYR A 338 5.97 25.18 -1.29
C TYR A 338 6.39 26.56 -1.79
N THR A 339 6.07 27.60 -1.01
CA THR A 339 6.35 29.01 -1.33
C THR A 339 7.26 29.69 -0.32
N GLY A 340 7.82 28.92 0.61
CA GLY A 340 8.74 29.43 1.63
C GLY A 340 10.17 29.59 1.11
N GLU A 341 11.08 29.78 2.05
CA GLU A 341 12.50 30.02 1.77
C GLU A 341 13.25 28.75 1.35
N PRO A 342 14.34 28.87 0.56
CA PRO A 342 15.18 27.74 0.20
C PRO A 342 15.72 26.96 1.41
N ILE A 343 15.56 25.62 1.38
CA ILE A 343 15.93 24.76 2.51
C ILE A 343 17.44 24.68 2.76
N ASP A 344 18.26 25.02 1.77
CA ASP A 344 19.72 25.07 1.88
C ASP A 344 20.19 26.21 2.81
N GLY A 345 19.35 27.25 2.99
CA GLY A 345 19.56 28.31 3.97
C GLY A 345 19.52 27.83 5.44
N TRP A 346 18.90 26.68 5.73
CA TRP A 346 18.75 26.18 7.09
C TRP A 346 20.01 25.49 7.64
N PHE A 347 20.93 25.05 6.78
CA PHE A 347 22.08 24.25 7.20
C PHE A 347 23.08 25.05 8.03
N ALA A 348 23.39 26.29 7.64
CA ALA A 348 24.40 27.10 8.31
C ALA A 348 23.99 27.48 9.76
N PRO A 349 22.76 27.99 10.02
CA PRO A 349 22.29 28.25 11.38
C PRO A 349 22.31 27.02 12.31
N HIS A 350 22.15 25.81 11.74
CA HIS A 350 22.19 24.55 12.49
C HIS A 350 23.58 23.89 12.53
N GLY A 351 24.64 24.56 12.07
CA GLY A 351 26.00 24.02 12.09
C GLY A 351 26.24 22.85 11.13
N LYS A 352 25.38 22.66 10.14
CA LYS A 352 25.40 21.56 9.16
C LYS A 352 26.12 21.92 7.85
N LEU A 353 27.10 22.84 7.88
CA LEU A 353 27.83 23.28 6.68
C LEU A 353 28.59 22.14 5.97
N ALA A 354 29.15 21.18 6.72
CA ALA A 354 29.82 20.03 6.13
C ALA A 354 28.85 19.10 5.39
N LEU A 355 27.64 18.93 5.92
CA LEU A 355 26.57 18.18 5.28
C LEU A 355 26.14 18.87 3.97
N LEU A 356 25.89 20.19 4.02
CA LEU A 356 25.56 20.99 2.84
C LEU A 356 26.65 20.90 1.76
N ALA A 357 27.93 20.99 2.15
CA ALA A 357 29.05 20.87 1.21
C ALA A 357 29.11 19.49 0.54
N TYR A 358 28.83 18.42 1.28
CA TYR A 358 28.74 17.07 0.71
C TYR A 358 27.58 16.97 -0.28
N MET A 359 26.40 17.45 0.09
CA MET A 359 25.21 17.41 -0.77
C MET A 359 25.42 18.22 -2.05
N ASN A 360 25.98 19.42 -1.96
CA ASN A 360 26.33 20.22 -3.15
C ASN A 360 27.29 19.51 -4.11
N ARG A 361 28.14 18.62 -3.59
CA ARG A 361 29.09 17.87 -4.40
C ARG A 361 28.50 16.58 -4.99
N TYR A 362 27.68 15.86 -4.23
CA TYR A 362 27.28 14.49 -4.60
C TYR A 362 25.79 14.32 -4.89
N TRP A 363 24.94 15.26 -4.51
CA TRP A 363 23.50 15.24 -4.70
C TRP A 363 23.05 16.41 -5.58
N VAL A 364 23.50 16.35 -6.83
CA VAL A 364 23.40 17.46 -7.77
C VAL A 364 22.14 17.33 -8.61
N SER A 365 21.42 18.44 -8.75
CA SER A 365 20.21 18.54 -9.56
C SER A 365 20.53 18.87 -11.02
N GLN A 366 19.61 18.49 -11.91
CA GLN A 366 19.62 18.92 -13.31
C GLN A 366 18.53 19.97 -13.52
N HIS A 367 18.87 21.05 -14.23
CA HIS A 367 18.05 22.22 -14.58
C HIS A 367 17.61 23.12 -13.43
N ASP A 368 17.80 22.69 -12.20
CA ASP A 368 17.31 23.38 -11.01
C ASP A 368 18.37 23.53 -9.93
N PRO A 369 18.30 24.59 -9.10
CA PRO A 369 19.16 24.67 -7.92
C PRO A 369 18.98 23.43 -7.05
N ASN A 370 20.10 22.93 -6.50
CA ASN A 370 20.10 21.69 -5.74
C ASN A 370 19.04 21.65 -4.62
N TRP A 371 18.77 22.77 -3.94
CA TRP A 371 17.80 22.81 -2.84
C TRP A 371 16.38 22.43 -3.27
N VAL A 372 15.97 22.72 -4.51
CA VAL A 372 14.64 22.35 -5.00
C VAL A 372 14.53 20.84 -5.09
N PHE A 373 15.58 20.19 -5.59
CA PHE A 373 15.64 18.74 -5.69
C PHE A 373 15.69 18.09 -4.32
N TRP A 374 16.48 18.63 -3.38
CA TRP A 374 16.52 18.09 -2.02
C TRP A 374 15.19 18.25 -1.29
N ALA A 375 14.48 19.36 -1.51
CA ALA A 375 13.16 19.60 -0.96
C ALA A 375 12.13 18.62 -1.54
N HIS A 376 12.23 18.31 -2.83
CA HIS A 376 11.46 17.23 -3.47
C HIS A 376 11.72 15.88 -2.78
N GLU A 377 12.99 15.46 -2.70
CA GLU A 377 13.36 14.16 -2.16
C GLU A 377 12.92 13.99 -0.70
N PHE A 378 13.08 15.03 0.12
CA PHE A 378 12.60 15.00 1.50
C PHE A 378 11.07 14.93 1.56
N SER A 379 10.38 15.89 0.93
CA SER A 379 8.93 16.02 1.03
C SER A 379 8.20 14.81 0.49
N LYS A 380 8.69 14.27 -0.62
CA LYS A 380 8.08 13.15 -1.32
C LYS A 380 8.41 11.83 -0.67
N HIS A 381 9.65 11.61 -0.24
CA HIS A 381 10.12 10.28 0.17
C HIS A 381 10.42 10.17 1.67
N ALA A 382 11.10 11.14 2.28
CA ALA A 382 11.44 11.09 3.70
C ALA A 382 10.20 11.04 4.60
N THR A 383 9.18 11.83 4.25
CA THR A 383 7.90 11.88 4.99
C THR A 383 7.15 10.55 5.04
N CYS A 384 7.52 9.60 4.17
CA CYS A 384 6.92 8.27 4.06
C CYS A 384 7.71 7.17 4.77
N PHE A 385 8.65 7.54 5.64
CA PHE A 385 9.31 6.63 6.56
C PHE A 385 8.83 6.92 7.97
N SER A 386 8.34 5.89 8.66
CA SER A 386 7.86 6.02 10.05
C SER A 386 8.94 6.51 11.00
N THR A 387 10.17 6.09 10.76
CA THR A 387 11.33 6.41 11.62
C THR A 387 11.85 7.84 11.48
N PHE A 388 11.32 8.63 10.52
CA PHE A 388 11.60 10.07 10.37
C PHE A 388 10.43 10.96 10.83
N GLN A 389 9.46 10.41 11.56
CA GLN A 389 8.47 11.23 12.26
C GLN A 389 9.15 12.13 13.29
N THR A 390 8.66 13.36 13.44
CA THR A 390 9.26 14.35 14.35
C THR A 390 9.28 13.90 15.80
N GLU A 391 8.28 13.13 16.21
CA GLU A 391 8.13 12.54 17.53
C GLU A 391 9.32 11.63 17.88
N CYS A 392 9.91 10.97 16.89
CA CYS A 392 11.05 10.06 17.09
C CYS A 392 12.34 10.77 17.54
N PHE A 393 12.39 12.11 17.49
CA PHE A 393 13.56 12.91 17.85
C PHE A 393 13.50 13.49 19.27
N GLY A 394 12.50 13.09 20.07
CA GLY A 394 12.37 13.51 21.46
C GLY A 394 11.37 14.66 21.66
N PRO A 395 11.20 15.14 22.91
CA PRO A 395 10.22 16.18 23.23
C PRO A 395 10.68 17.60 22.87
N LEU A 396 11.99 17.81 22.70
CA LEU A 396 12.59 19.13 22.42
C LEU A 396 13.68 19.03 21.33
N PRO A 397 13.40 18.47 20.15
CA PRO A 397 14.39 18.41 19.09
C PRO A 397 14.63 19.82 18.53
N PRO A 398 15.86 20.15 18.12
CA PRO A 398 16.09 21.31 17.27
C PRO A 398 15.18 21.27 16.02
N PRO A 399 14.74 22.44 15.50
CA PRO A 399 13.99 22.48 14.25
C PRO A 399 14.70 21.73 13.11
N HIS A 400 13.92 21.06 12.27
CA HIS A 400 14.40 20.33 11.08
C HIS A 400 15.36 19.16 11.35
N THR A 401 15.40 18.64 12.59
CA THR A 401 16.29 17.52 12.95
C THR A 401 16.05 16.29 12.06
N ASP A 402 14.79 15.97 11.78
CA ASP A 402 14.36 14.90 10.88
C ASP A 402 14.89 15.07 9.44
N LEU A 403 14.86 16.30 8.92
CA LEU A 403 15.38 16.65 7.61
C LEU A 403 16.89 16.48 7.51
N PHE A 404 17.64 16.97 8.50
CA PHE A 404 19.09 16.78 8.49
C PHE A 404 19.49 15.31 8.66
N ASP A 405 18.79 14.57 9.53
CA ASP A 405 19.03 13.14 9.74
C ASP A 405 18.69 12.30 8.50
N PHE A 406 17.65 12.68 7.74
CA PHE A 406 17.35 12.05 6.45
C PHE A 406 18.50 12.21 5.46
N PHE A 407 19.03 13.44 5.29
CA PHE A 407 20.13 13.68 4.37
C PHE A 407 21.42 12.97 4.79
N GLU A 408 21.76 12.97 6.07
CA GLU A 408 22.88 12.17 6.60
C GLU A 408 22.69 10.67 6.34
N THR A 409 21.44 10.19 6.47
CA THR A 409 21.09 8.81 6.19
C THR A 409 21.29 8.48 4.71
N VAL A 410 20.78 9.29 3.78
CA VAL A 410 20.98 9.07 2.34
C VAL A 410 22.46 9.02 1.98
N ILE A 411 23.28 9.92 2.55
CA ILE A 411 24.73 9.91 2.35
C ILE A 411 25.37 8.62 2.89
N ARG A 412 24.95 8.14 4.06
CA ARG A 412 25.41 6.86 4.64
C ARG A 412 25.16 5.69 3.67
N TRP A 413 24.02 5.68 2.99
CA TRP A 413 23.68 4.66 1.99
C TRP A 413 24.49 4.83 0.70
N HIS A 414 24.57 6.05 0.17
CA HIS A 414 25.31 6.34 -1.06
C HIS A 414 26.80 5.97 -0.96
N LYS A 415 27.45 6.26 0.17
CA LYS A 415 28.88 5.92 0.38
C LYS A 415 29.17 4.42 0.35
N LYS A 416 28.16 3.58 0.54
CA LYS A 416 28.30 2.12 0.41
C LYS A 416 28.24 1.64 -1.03
N LEU A 417 27.92 2.50 -1.99
CA LEU A 417 27.57 2.13 -3.36
C LEU A 417 28.50 2.84 -4.39
N PRO A 418 29.80 2.49 -4.47
CA PRO A 418 30.74 3.08 -5.41
C PRO A 418 30.54 2.53 -6.84
N THR A 419 29.37 2.79 -7.42
CA THR A 419 28.93 2.28 -8.74
C THR A 419 29.90 2.60 -9.86
N TYR A 420 30.47 3.81 -9.86
CA TYR A 420 31.47 4.20 -10.84
C TYR A 420 32.66 3.22 -10.82
N THR A 421 33.22 2.99 -9.64
CA THR A 421 34.36 2.08 -9.45
C THR A 421 34.02 0.67 -9.87
N TRP A 422 32.85 0.14 -9.48
CA TRP A 422 32.44 -1.20 -9.88
C TRP A 422 32.32 -1.40 -11.38
N LEU A 423 31.76 -0.41 -12.09
CA LEU A 423 31.69 -0.45 -13.54
C LEU A 423 33.08 -0.31 -14.15
N LEU A 424 33.91 0.60 -13.66
CA LEU A 424 35.27 0.81 -14.14
C LEU A 424 36.14 -0.45 -13.98
N ASP A 425 36.06 -1.12 -12.84
CA ASP A 425 36.81 -2.36 -12.56
C ASP A 425 36.41 -3.50 -13.54
N ALA A 426 35.19 -3.46 -14.07
CA ALA A 426 34.71 -4.37 -15.10
C ALA A 426 34.99 -3.87 -16.54
N GLY A 427 35.75 -2.79 -16.71
CA GLY A 427 36.07 -2.20 -18.01
C GLY A 427 34.92 -1.38 -18.62
N ILE A 428 33.92 -1.00 -17.82
CA ILE A 428 32.76 -0.19 -18.23
C ILE A 428 32.97 1.24 -17.76
N ALA A 429 33.57 2.07 -18.61
CA ALA A 429 33.83 3.49 -18.33
C ALA A 429 32.92 4.40 -19.18
N PRO A 430 32.66 5.65 -18.73
CA PRO A 430 32.02 6.65 -19.59
C PRO A 430 32.81 6.82 -20.90
N SER A 431 32.11 6.81 -22.03
CA SER A 431 32.72 6.95 -23.36
C SER A 431 31.69 7.45 -24.36
N ASN A 432 32.07 8.44 -25.17
CA ASN A 432 31.25 8.91 -26.29
C ASN A 432 31.27 7.98 -27.51
N THR A 433 32.20 7.03 -27.57
CA THR A 433 32.38 6.13 -28.73
C THR A 433 31.98 4.70 -28.43
N THR A 434 32.20 4.23 -27.19
CA THR A 434 31.94 2.85 -26.79
C THR A 434 30.45 2.60 -26.54
N THR A 435 30.02 1.36 -26.76
CA THR A 435 28.69 0.86 -26.37
C THR A 435 28.85 -0.41 -25.55
N TYR A 436 27.90 -0.64 -24.65
CA TYR A 436 27.88 -1.76 -23.72
C TYR A 436 26.60 -2.59 -23.88
N THR A 437 26.64 -3.82 -23.39
CA THR A 437 25.46 -4.68 -23.29
C THR A 437 24.90 -4.59 -21.88
N TYR A 438 23.57 -4.52 -21.74
CA TYR A 438 22.90 -4.50 -20.44
C TYR A 438 23.34 -5.68 -19.55
N ALA A 439 23.49 -6.87 -20.13
CA ALA A 439 23.91 -8.06 -19.39
C ALA A 439 25.29 -7.89 -18.73
N ASP A 440 26.25 -7.24 -19.40
CA ASP A 440 27.59 -6.99 -18.88
C ASP A 440 27.56 -5.97 -17.73
N ILE A 441 26.74 -4.91 -17.87
CA ILE A 441 26.52 -3.92 -16.80
C ILE A 441 25.89 -4.59 -15.57
N GLN A 442 24.85 -5.41 -15.78
CA GLN A 442 24.20 -6.14 -14.70
C GLN A 442 25.16 -7.09 -14.00
N ALA A 443 25.97 -7.83 -14.76
CA ALA A 443 26.96 -8.75 -14.22
C ALA A 443 28.01 -8.02 -13.39
N ALA A 444 28.59 -6.92 -13.90
CA ALA A 444 29.57 -6.12 -13.17
C ALA A 444 29.06 -5.66 -11.79
N LEU A 445 27.82 -5.15 -11.73
CA LEU A 445 27.21 -4.70 -10.48
C LEU A 445 26.88 -5.86 -9.55
N THR A 446 26.33 -6.95 -10.09
CA THR A 446 25.97 -8.14 -9.29
C THR A 446 27.20 -8.85 -8.73
N ASP A 447 28.31 -8.92 -9.47
CA ASP A 447 29.56 -9.53 -9.02
C ASP A 447 30.24 -8.69 -7.93
N ALA A 448 30.29 -7.37 -8.13
CA ALA A 448 30.80 -6.43 -7.13
C ALA A 448 30.03 -6.51 -5.80
N LEU A 449 28.71 -6.70 -5.88
CA LEU A 449 27.86 -6.91 -4.71
C LEU A 449 28.01 -8.31 -4.13
N GLY A 450 28.14 -9.35 -4.96
CA GLY A 450 28.34 -10.72 -4.52
C GLY A 450 29.60 -10.87 -3.65
N GLY A 451 30.70 -10.20 -4.03
CA GLY A 451 31.92 -10.13 -3.21
C GLY A 451 31.70 -9.50 -1.82
N ARG A 452 30.70 -8.62 -1.68
CA ARG A 452 30.34 -7.96 -0.41
C ARG A 452 29.27 -8.71 0.39
N LEU A 453 28.46 -9.53 -0.27
CA LEU A 453 27.35 -10.28 0.32
C LEU A 453 27.69 -11.76 0.56
N GLY A 454 28.99 -12.09 0.64
CA GLY A 454 29.44 -13.46 0.90
C GLY A 454 29.05 -14.45 -0.20
N GLY A 455 29.10 -14.03 -1.47
CA GLY A 455 28.84 -14.87 -2.64
C GLY A 455 27.40 -14.90 -3.14
N HIS A 456 26.49 -14.11 -2.57
CA HIS A 456 25.09 -14.05 -3.02
C HIS A 456 24.93 -13.15 -4.24
N SER A 457 24.57 -13.73 -5.38
CA SER A 457 24.19 -12.99 -6.59
C SER A 457 22.87 -12.23 -6.35
N THR A 458 22.91 -10.91 -6.46
CA THR A 458 21.76 -10.03 -6.28
C THR A 458 21.67 -9.06 -7.46
N SER A 459 20.54 -9.08 -8.18
CA SER A 459 20.31 -8.14 -9.27
C SER A 459 19.91 -6.77 -8.74
N VAL A 460 20.45 -5.72 -9.36
CA VAL A 460 20.03 -4.33 -9.16
C VAL A 460 19.19 -3.85 -10.34
N PHE A 461 18.41 -2.78 -10.16
CA PHE A 461 17.74 -2.17 -11.29
C PHE A 461 18.72 -1.29 -12.07
N VAL A 462 18.81 -1.51 -13.39
CA VAL A 462 19.63 -0.71 -14.31
C VAL A 462 18.71 0.09 -15.24
N GLY A 463 18.64 1.39 -15.01
CA GLY A 463 17.84 2.33 -15.77
C GLY A 463 18.59 2.90 -16.97
N CYS A 464 17.93 2.89 -18.13
CA CYS A 464 18.31 3.70 -19.27
C CYS A 464 17.21 4.70 -19.66
N GLY A 465 17.64 5.87 -20.12
CA GLY A 465 16.87 6.90 -20.81
C GLY A 465 17.25 7.05 -22.29
N GLY A 466 17.02 8.24 -22.85
CA GLY A 466 17.31 8.51 -24.27
C GLY A 466 16.32 7.85 -25.24
N PRO A 467 16.65 7.71 -26.54
CA PRO A 467 15.78 7.07 -27.52
C PRO A 467 15.57 5.58 -27.23
N ARG A 468 14.49 4.98 -27.73
CA ARG A 468 14.35 3.52 -27.73
C ARG A 468 15.28 2.94 -28.78
N PHE A 469 15.80 1.74 -28.54
CA PHE A 469 16.75 1.11 -29.47
C PHE A 469 16.13 0.94 -30.86
N ASN A 470 14.88 0.48 -30.95
CA ASN A 470 14.15 0.36 -32.21
C ASN A 470 13.88 1.68 -32.96
N GLU A 471 14.02 2.83 -32.31
CA GLU A 471 13.93 4.16 -32.92
C GLU A 471 15.30 4.63 -33.46
N THR A 472 16.41 4.02 -33.02
CA THR A 472 17.75 4.37 -33.49
C THR A 472 18.02 3.82 -34.89
N ARG A 473 19.02 4.42 -35.58
CA ARG A 473 19.48 3.92 -36.89
C ARG A 473 19.94 2.46 -36.83
N ARG A 474 20.59 2.06 -35.73
CA ARG A 474 21.12 0.70 -35.53
C ARG A 474 20.04 -0.32 -35.18
N GLY A 475 19.03 0.10 -34.42
CA GLY A 475 17.96 -0.80 -33.97
C GLY A 475 16.70 -0.78 -34.83
N ARG A 476 16.63 0.01 -35.90
CA ARG A 476 15.45 0.05 -36.80
C ARG A 476 15.06 -1.36 -37.26
N GLY A 477 13.83 -1.76 -36.94
CA GLY A 477 13.29 -3.10 -37.23
C GLY A 477 13.52 -4.14 -36.13
N SER A 478 14.26 -3.80 -35.07
CA SER A 478 14.39 -4.63 -33.87
C SER A 478 13.08 -4.66 -33.06
N PRO A 479 12.70 -5.81 -32.48
CA PRO A 479 11.59 -5.87 -31.52
C PRO A 479 11.95 -5.25 -30.16
N ASP A 480 13.23 -4.93 -29.91
CA ASP A 480 13.70 -4.36 -28.65
C ASP A 480 13.39 -2.86 -28.56
N GLY A 481 12.36 -2.54 -27.78
CA GLY A 481 11.94 -1.17 -27.47
C GLY A 481 12.54 -0.59 -26.19
N GLY A 482 13.59 -1.20 -25.63
CA GLY A 482 14.31 -0.69 -24.47
C GLY A 482 15.09 0.59 -24.78
N ARG A 483 15.44 1.34 -23.73
CA ARG A 483 16.13 2.64 -23.81
C ARG A 483 17.65 2.47 -23.92
N THR A 484 18.36 3.43 -24.52
CA THR A 484 19.76 3.23 -24.92
C THR A 484 20.79 3.95 -24.07
N GLU A 485 20.43 4.83 -23.14
CA GLU A 485 21.39 5.68 -22.43
C GLU A 485 21.36 5.39 -20.94
N LEU A 486 22.41 4.78 -20.39
CA LEU A 486 22.52 4.44 -18.97
C LEU A 486 22.42 5.71 -18.11
N ASN A 487 21.43 5.76 -17.21
CA ASN A 487 21.15 6.97 -16.44
C ASN A 487 20.79 6.75 -14.96
N GLU A 488 20.34 5.55 -14.56
CA GLU A 488 19.96 5.29 -13.17
C GLU A 488 20.37 3.90 -12.70
N ILE A 489 20.74 3.76 -11.42
CA ILE A 489 20.90 2.47 -10.75
C ILE A 489 20.15 2.49 -9.42
N TRP A 490 19.32 1.48 -9.16
CA TRP A 490 18.57 1.38 -7.91
C TRP A 490 18.92 0.10 -7.14
N TYR A 491 19.21 0.28 -5.85
CA TYR A 491 19.61 -0.76 -4.91
C TYR A 491 18.53 -0.95 -3.85
N TYR A 492 17.98 -2.17 -3.74
CA TYR A 492 16.85 -2.46 -2.86
C TYR A 492 17.30 -3.10 -1.56
N TYR A 493 16.65 -2.74 -0.45
CA TYR A 493 16.99 -3.21 0.88
C TYR A 493 15.78 -3.39 1.80
N HIS A 494 15.90 -4.29 2.76
CA HIS A 494 15.17 -4.22 4.02
C HIS A 494 16.13 -3.75 5.11
N ALA A 495 15.74 -2.78 5.93
CA ALA A 495 16.52 -2.24 7.03
C ALA A 495 16.37 -3.09 8.29
N TRP A 496 17.44 -3.24 9.06
CA TRP A 496 17.39 -3.78 10.42
C TRP A 496 17.14 -2.64 11.40
N GLY A 497 15.94 -2.60 11.98
CA GLY A 497 15.46 -1.49 12.77
C GLY A 497 15.20 -0.25 11.90
N ARG A 498 15.86 0.86 12.22
CA ARG A 498 15.68 2.15 11.54
C ARG A 498 16.69 2.36 10.38
N PRO A 499 16.27 2.93 9.22
CA PRO A 499 17.14 3.24 8.07
C PRO A 499 18.40 4.03 8.42
N GLN A 500 18.32 4.88 9.45
CA GLN A 500 19.41 5.70 9.97
C GLN A 500 20.62 4.87 10.43
N ARG A 501 20.46 3.58 10.78
CA ARG A 501 21.62 2.75 11.13
C ARG A 501 22.47 2.39 9.91
N GLY A 502 21.86 2.36 8.72
CA GLY A 502 22.46 1.82 7.51
C GLY A 502 22.72 0.31 7.58
N GLU A 503 22.15 -0.41 8.53
CA GLU A 503 22.21 -1.87 8.61
C GLU A 503 21.03 -2.47 7.87
N ALA A 504 21.31 -3.40 6.96
CA ALA A 504 20.29 -3.85 6.03
C ALA A 504 20.61 -5.18 5.35
N ARG A 505 19.56 -5.81 4.83
CA ARG A 505 19.64 -6.93 3.91
C ARG A 505 19.29 -6.45 2.52
N MET A 506 20.21 -6.61 1.56
CA MET A 506 19.93 -6.31 0.16
C MET A 506 18.87 -7.26 -0.41
N VAL A 507 18.05 -6.76 -1.33
CA VAL A 507 16.96 -7.49 -1.97
C VAL A 507 17.16 -7.46 -3.49
N ASP A 508 16.88 -8.58 -4.14
CA ASP A 508 16.92 -8.66 -5.60
C ASP A 508 15.88 -7.74 -6.24
N ALA A 509 16.32 -6.90 -7.17
CA ALA A 509 15.48 -5.93 -7.85
C ALA A 509 14.33 -6.56 -8.65
N GLY A 510 14.53 -7.76 -9.21
CA GLY A 510 13.48 -8.49 -9.91
C GLY A 510 12.37 -8.93 -8.96
N ARG A 511 12.73 -9.32 -7.73
CA ARG A 511 11.76 -9.67 -6.67
C ARG A 511 11.10 -8.46 -6.03
N ALA A 512 11.84 -7.37 -5.82
CA ALA A 512 11.36 -6.18 -5.12
C ALA A 512 10.59 -5.21 -6.04
N GLY A 513 11.17 -4.84 -7.18
CA GLY A 513 10.64 -3.83 -8.09
C GLY A 513 9.82 -4.40 -9.26
N GLY A 514 9.76 -5.73 -9.42
CA GLY A 514 9.04 -6.39 -10.51
C GLY A 514 9.68 -6.22 -11.90
N ARG A 515 10.78 -5.46 -12.02
CA ARG A 515 11.53 -5.22 -13.24
C ARG A 515 12.98 -4.89 -12.89
N VAL A 516 13.91 -5.42 -13.70
CA VAL A 516 15.37 -5.24 -13.49
C VAL A 516 16.00 -4.19 -14.42
N THR A 517 15.32 -3.76 -15.48
CA THR A 517 15.90 -2.76 -16.39
C THR A 517 14.91 -2.06 -17.31
N THR A 518 15.16 -0.78 -17.62
CA THR A 518 14.55 -0.07 -18.76
C THR A 518 15.41 -0.08 -20.02
N CYS A 519 16.64 -0.58 -19.94
CA CYS A 519 17.59 -0.64 -21.04
C CYS A 519 17.19 -1.62 -22.13
N ALA A 520 17.62 -1.33 -23.34
CA ALA A 520 17.67 -2.30 -24.43
C ALA A 520 18.61 -3.46 -24.05
N ARG A 521 18.21 -4.67 -24.42
CA ARG A 521 18.91 -5.92 -24.14
C ARG A 521 19.73 -6.42 -25.33
N VAL A 522 19.49 -5.89 -26.53
CA VAL A 522 20.34 -6.15 -27.69
C VAL A 522 21.80 -5.82 -27.36
N GLU A 523 22.70 -6.70 -27.81
CA GLU A 523 24.14 -6.57 -27.61
C GLU A 523 24.65 -5.20 -28.09
N GLY A 524 25.43 -4.54 -27.24
CA GLY A 524 26.00 -3.21 -27.50
C GLY A 524 24.97 -2.09 -27.71
N ALA A 525 23.73 -2.23 -27.24
CA ALA A 525 22.71 -1.19 -27.41
C ALA A 525 22.82 -0.04 -26.40
N VAL A 526 23.53 -0.22 -25.29
CA VAL A 526 23.60 0.74 -24.19
C VAL A 526 24.79 1.69 -24.34
N ARG A 527 24.58 2.97 -24.09
CA ARG A 527 25.58 4.04 -24.05
C ARG A 527 25.77 4.48 -22.61
N TYR A 528 27.02 4.58 -22.18
CA TYR A 528 27.39 5.21 -20.92
C TYR A 528 28.25 6.42 -21.27
N TYR A 529 27.64 7.60 -21.36
CA TYR A 529 28.30 8.78 -21.92
C TYR A 529 29.23 9.47 -20.93
N GLU A 530 30.30 10.06 -21.44
CA GLU A 530 31.10 11.04 -20.71
C GLU A 530 30.23 12.25 -20.36
N ARG A 531 30.56 12.92 -19.25
CA ARG A 531 29.92 14.20 -18.96
C ARG A 531 30.39 15.26 -19.93
N SER A 532 29.52 16.22 -20.21
CA SER A 532 29.82 17.38 -21.04
C SER A 532 30.99 18.17 -20.45
N VAL A 533 31.74 18.83 -21.32
CA VAL A 533 32.88 19.66 -20.91
C VAL A 533 32.41 20.73 -19.93
N GLY A 534 33.02 20.76 -18.74
CA GLY A 534 32.70 21.69 -17.67
C GLY A 534 31.62 21.21 -16.69
N SER A 535 30.97 20.08 -16.95
CA SER A 535 29.90 19.51 -16.11
C SER A 535 30.41 18.60 -14.98
N GLU A 536 31.72 18.46 -14.81
CA GLU A 536 32.31 17.71 -13.70
C GLU A 536 33.59 18.32 -13.11
N LYS A 537 33.81 18.12 -11.81
CA LYS A 537 34.98 18.60 -11.06
C LYS A 537 35.45 17.64 -9.96
#